data_AF-A0A3M1IJV6-F1
#
_entry.id   AF-A0A3M1IJV6-F1
#
_cell.length_a   1.000
_cell.length_b   1.000
_cell.length_c   1.000
_cell.angle_alpha   90.00
_cell.angle_beta   90.00
_cell.angle_gamma   90.00
#
_symmetry.space_group_name_H-M   'P 1'
#
loop_
_entity.id
_entity.type
_entity.pdbx_description
1 polymer ?
#
loop_
_entity_poly.entity_id
_entity_poly.type
_entity_poly.pdbx_seq_one_letter_code
_entity_poly.pdbx_strand_id
1 'polypeptide(L)'
;VVPGWEEGGFYRLDFRLEAFRRQAAAQAAAATAEGLFDGVLLDWWHEEERWAGRPLLAARTNLLAAIREAIGPDKLILVNANDRRVPASAPWINGLFMECYDTSTPGKWRQIASTLRWAETALREPRANCVEFWRRPDRPDLARMRAVTTLVLTHSNGYCLFSDPNDLPTPDHRHLWYPFWEKRLGRPRGPGQTRADGAVWRRFEGGVAAFNPLGNGPVTLLFGFPMRSVATGRIGRRHDLPPGDGDLFERYQGTLE
;
A
#
# COMPACT_ATOMS: atom_id res chain seq x y z
N VAL A 1 -30.77 8.20 11.35
CA VAL A 1 -29.90 7.09 10.87
C VAL A 1 -29.53 7.40 9.44
N VAL A 2 -28.26 7.34 9.06
CA VAL A 2 -27.82 7.57 7.67
C VAL A 2 -27.30 6.23 7.14
N PRO A 3 -27.88 5.71 6.05
CA PRO A 3 -27.39 4.48 5.43
C PRO A 3 -25.93 4.68 5.02
N GLY A 4 -25.13 3.65 5.25
CA GLY A 4 -23.77 3.52 4.75
C GLY A 4 -23.78 3.04 3.32
N TRP A 5 -22.75 2.28 2.96
CA TRP A 5 -22.66 1.62 1.67
C TRP A 5 -23.82 0.63 1.49
N GLU A 6 -24.55 0.78 0.38
CA GLU A 6 -25.84 0.13 0.12
C GLU A 6 -25.74 -1.41 0.15
N GLU A 7 -24.67 -1.95 -0.44
CA GLU A 7 -24.42 -3.39 -0.55
C GLU A 7 -24.00 -4.03 0.79
N GLY A 8 -23.45 -3.24 1.71
CA GLY A 8 -22.97 -3.71 3.01
C GLY A 8 -24.05 -3.75 4.11
N GLY A 9 -25.20 -3.12 3.91
CA GLY A 9 -26.25 -3.05 4.94
C GLY A 9 -25.83 -2.31 6.22
N PHE A 10 -24.79 -1.46 6.15
CA PHE A 10 -24.23 -0.75 7.30
C PHE A 10 -24.89 0.61 7.49
N TYR A 11 -24.83 1.13 8.72
CA TYR A 11 -25.19 2.51 9.04
C TYR A 11 -23.94 3.33 9.33
N ARG A 12 -23.91 4.56 8.86
CA ARG A 12 -22.78 5.45 9.16
C ARG A 12 -22.82 5.87 10.63
N LEU A 13 -21.65 5.88 11.26
CA LEU A 13 -21.47 6.35 12.63
C LEU A 13 -21.28 7.87 12.65
N ASP A 14 -22.01 8.56 13.53
CA ASP A 14 -21.80 9.98 13.76
C ASP A 14 -20.68 10.20 14.76
N PHE A 15 -19.45 10.31 14.24
CA PHE A 15 -18.26 10.54 15.06
C PHE A 15 -18.27 11.86 15.84
N ARG A 16 -19.24 12.76 15.62
CA ARG A 16 -19.38 14.00 16.40
C ARG A 16 -19.89 13.73 17.82
N LEU A 17 -20.58 12.61 18.02
CA LEU A 17 -21.05 12.19 19.33
C LEU A 17 -19.92 11.56 20.14
N GLU A 18 -19.64 12.13 21.31
CA GLU A 18 -18.57 11.66 22.19
C GLU A 18 -18.78 10.21 22.64
N ALA A 19 -20.01 9.82 22.95
CA ALA A 19 -20.34 8.46 23.35
C ALA A 19 -19.91 7.42 22.30
N PHE A 20 -20.10 7.70 21.01
CA PHE A 20 -19.64 6.82 19.94
C PHE A 20 -18.12 6.75 19.87
N ARG A 21 -17.42 7.88 20.01
CA ARG A 21 -15.95 7.87 20.03
C ARG A 21 -15.40 7.06 21.20
N ARG A 22 -15.99 7.21 22.40
CA ARG A 22 -15.61 6.44 23.59
C ARG A 22 -15.88 4.95 23.42
N GLN A 23 -17.01 4.59 22.83
CA GLN A 23 -17.34 3.19 22.54
C GLN A 23 -16.35 2.57 21.54
N ALA A 24 -16.03 3.26 20.45
CA ALA A 24 -15.05 2.78 19.47
C ALA A 24 -13.65 2.62 20.09
N ALA A 25 -13.23 3.57 20.94
CA ALA A 25 -11.97 3.48 21.68
C ALA A 25 -11.96 2.27 22.64
N ALA A 26 -13.05 2.02 23.36
CA ALA A 26 -13.18 0.87 24.24
C ALA A 26 -13.12 -0.47 23.46
N GLN A 27 -13.73 -0.52 22.27
CA GLN A 27 -13.65 -1.69 21.39
C GLN A 27 -12.22 -1.93 20.87
N ALA A 28 -11.51 -0.86 20.49
CA ALA A 28 -10.10 -0.96 20.09
C ALA A 28 -9.20 -1.45 21.24
N ALA A 29 -9.43 -0.96 22.46
CA ALA A 29 -8.74 -1.43 23.65
C ALA A 29 -9.03 -2.91 23.92
N ALA A 30 -10.30 -3.32 23.88
CA ALA A 30 -10.67 -4.72 24.07
C ALA A 30 -10.03 -5.65 23.01
N ALA A 31 -10.01 -5.25 21.75
CA ALA A 31 -9.38 -6.02 20.67
C ALA A 31 -7.87 -6.19 20.88
N THR A 32 -7.19 -5.21 21.47
CA THR A 32 -5.73 -5.23 21.61
C THR A 32 -5.25 -5.69 23.00
N ALA A 33 -6.17 -5.88 23.96
CA ALA A 33 -5.87 -6.16 25.37
C ALA A 33 -5.13 -7.49 25.59
N GLU A 34 -5.55 -8.55 24.90
CA GLU A 34 -4.96 -9.89 25.05
C GLU A 34 -3.70 -10.09 24.20
N GLY A 35 -3.26 -9.08 23.46
CA GLY A 35 -2.07 -9.17 22.60
C GLY A 35 -2.27 -10.03 21.34
N LEU A 36 -3.48 -10.53 21.07
CA LEU A 36 -3.81 -11.23 19.83
C LEU A 36 -3.68 -10.32 18.60
N PHE A 37 -3.98 -9.03 18.78
CA PHE A 37 -3.83 -8.00 17.77
C PHE A 37 -2.86 -6.92 18.24
N ASP A 38 -1.93 -6.57 17.35
CA ASP A 38 -0.97 -5.48 17.57
C ASP A 38 -1.58 -4.09 17.38
N GLY A 39 -2.81 -4.00 16.87
CA GLY A 39 -3.45 -2.74 16.56
C GLY A 39 -4.84 -2.87 15.94
N VAL A 40 -5.32 -1.77 15.37
CA VAL A 40 -6.61 -1.67 14.71
C VAL A 40 -6.48 -1.04 13.32
N LEU A 41 -7.38 -1.41 12.41
CA LEU A 41 -7.56 -0.76 11.11
C LEU A 41 -8.95 -0.11 11.09
N LEU A 42 -8.97 1.20 10.85
CA LEU A 42 -10.20 1.97 10.69
C LEU A 42 -10.51 2.10 9.20
N ASP A 43 -11.54 1.38 8.77
CA ASP A 43 -11.97 1.41 7.39
C ASP A 43 -12.68 2.73 7.04
N TRP A 44 -12.74 3.05 5.75
CA TRP A 44 -13.44 4.19 5.18
C TRP A 44 -13.05 5.55 5.82
N TRP A 45 -11.79 5.94 5.63
CA TRP A 45 -11.17 7.10 6.25
C TRP A 45 -10.87 8.23 5.28
N HIS A 46 -11.70 9.28 5.32
CA HIS A 46 -11.57 10.46 4.46
C HIS A 46 -11.62 11.74 5.29
N GLU A 47 -10.59 12.58 5.19
CA GLU A 47 -10.48 13.83 5.97
C GLU A 47 -11.41 14.92 5.45
N GLU A 48 -11.76 14.85 4.17
CA GLU A 48 -12.66 15.74 3.45
C GLU A 48 -14.15 15.41 3.66
N GLU A 49 -14.46 14.31 4.34
CA GLU A 49 -15.83 13.85 4.52
C GLU A 49 -16.70 14.88 5.24
N ARG A 50 -17.95 14.97 4.78
CA ARG A 50 -18.98 15.83 5.37
C ARG A 50 -20.19 15.02 5.81
N TRP A 51 -20.81 15.50 6.89
CA TRP A 51 -22.11 15.03 7.37
C TRP A 51 -23.10 16.18 7.43
N ALA A 52 -24.19 16.08 6.66
CA ALA A 52 -25.17 17.15 6.51
C ALA A 52 -24.50 18.51 6.20
N GLY A 53 -23.55 18.50 5.26
CA GLY A 53 -22.78 19.68 4.82
C GLY A 53 -21.63 20.11 5.75
N ARG A 54 -21.52 19.57 6.96
CA ARG A 54 -20.48 19.95 7.94
C ARG A 54 -19.25 19.04 7.87
N PRO A 55 -18.02 19.58 7.88
CA PRO A 55 -16.80 18.77 7.92
C PRO A 55 -16.75 17.84 9.13
N LEU A 56 -16.27 16.61 8.93
CA LEU A 56 -16.07 15.63 10.00
C LEU A 56 -14.62 15.55 10.49
N LEU A 57 -13.70 16.34 9.93
CA LEU A 57 -12.27 16.27 10.24
C LEU A 57 -11.95 16.32 11.74
N ALA A 58 -12.54 17.26 12.47
CA ALA A 58 -12.34 17.38 13.92
C ALA A 58 -12.88 16.16 14.68
N ALA A 59 -14.04 15.64 14.26
CA ALA A 59 -14.64 14.46 14.86
C ALA A 59 -13.80 13.20 14.61
N ARG A 60 -13.25 13.05 13.40
CA ARG A 60 -12.35 11.97 13.00
C ARG A 60 -11.03 12.00 13.76
N THR A 61 -10.40 13.16 13.86
CA THR A 61 -9.15 13.31 14.63
C THR A 61 -9.37 13.11 16.13
N ASN A 62 -10.50 13.57 16.69
CA ASN A 62 -10.89 13.26 18.07
C ASN A 62 -11.12 11.75 18.31
N LEU A 63 -11.63 11.02 17.31
CA LEU A 63 -11.75 9.56 17.40
C LEU A 63 -10.37 8.90 17.44
N LEU A 64 -9.44 9.31 16.58
CA LEU A 64 -8.06 8.80 16.60
C LEU A 64 -7.35 9.09 17.92
N ALA A 65 -7.53 10.29 18.46
CA ALA A 65 -6.97 10.66 19.76
C ALA A 65 -7.51 9.76 20.88
N ALA A 66 -8.83 9.54 20.93
CA ALA A 66 -9.46 8.67 21.91
C ALA A 66 -9.02 7.21 21.78
N ILE A 67 -8.92 6.68 20.55
CA ILE A 67 -8.41 5.32 20.32
C ILE A 67 -6.96 5.22 20.78
N ARG A 68 -6.11 6.18 20.40
CA ARG A 68 -4.69 6.20 20.77
C ARG A 68 -4.49 6.25 22.28
N GLU A 69 -5.28 7.05 22.99
CA GLU A 69 -5.28 7.10 24.45
C GLU A 69 -5.66 5.74 25.05
N ALA A 70 -6.67 5.07 24.50
CA ALA A 70 -7.18 3.81 25.02
C ALA A 70 -6.25 2.60 24.76
N ILE A 71 -5.61 2.52 23.59
CA ILE A 71 -4.74 1.37 23.22
C ILE A 71 -3.27 1.58 23.55
N GLY A 72 -2.88 2.81 23.90
CA GLY A 72 -1.51 3.17 24.21
C GLY A 72 -0.62 3.48 23.00
N PRO A 73 0.62 3.95 23.23
CA PRO A 73 1.51 4.43 22.18
C PRO A 73 2.11 3.33 21.30
N ASP A 74 2.18 2.09 21.81
CA ASP A 74 2.91 0.98 21.17
C ASP A 74 2.06 0.20 20.16
N LYS A 75 0.73 0.29 20.26
CA LYS A 75 -0.19 -0.40 19.34
C LYS A 75 -0.27 0.31 17.98
N LEU A 76 -0.60 -0.43 16.93
CA LEU A 76 -0.72 0.12 15.59
C LEU A 76 -2.11 0.71 15.35
N ILE A 77 -2.16 1.83 14.64
CA ILE A 77 -3.41 2.33 14.05
C ILE A 77 -3.21 2.49 12.55
N LEU A 78 -4.01 1.77 11.78
CA LEU A 78 -4.08 1.85 10.33
C LEU A 78 -5.39 2.53 9.94
N VAL A 79 -5.41 3.24 8.82
CA VAL A 79 -6.65 3.78 8.25
C VAL A 79 -6.75 3.46 6.77
N ASN A 80 -7.93 3.04 6.30
CA ASN A 80 -8.16 2.89 4.86
C ASN A 80 -8.47 4.26 4.25
N ALA A 81 -7.48 4.85 3.57
CA ALA A 81 -7.59 6.16 2.95
C ALA A 81 -7.62 6.09 1.42
N ASN A 82 -7.78 4.89 0.85
CA ASN A 82 -7.59 4.63 -0.58
C ASN A 82 -6.25 5.22 -1.06
N ASP A 83 -6.24 6.02 -2.13
CA ASP A 83 -5.05 6.63 -2.71
C ASP A 83 -4.71 8.03 -2.13
N ARG A 84 -5.31 8.42 -0.98
CA ARG A 84 -5.26 9.80 -0.44
C ARG A 84 -4.32 9.91 0.75
N ARG A 85 -3.75 11.10 0.92
CA ARG A 85 -3.00 11.49 2.12
C ARG A 85 -3.96 11.94 3.22
N VAL A 86 -3.53 11.77 4.47
CA VAL A 86 -4.32 12.10 5.66
C VAL A 86 -3.46 12.91 6.67
N PRO A 87 -3.02 14.12 6.29
CA PRO A 87 -2.10 14.92 7.10
C PRO A 87 -2.64 15.28 8.48
N ALA A 88 -3.95 15.49 8.64
CA ALA A 88 -4.50 15.77 9.96
C ALA A 88 -4.43 14.52 10.86
N SER A 89 -4.58 13.32 10.30
CA SER A 89 -4.60 12.04 11.00
C SER A 89 -3.20 11.49 11.31
N ALA A 90 -2.18 11.94 10.56
CA ALA A 90 -0.80 11.47 10.66
C ALA A 90 -0.22 11.37 12.08
N PRO A 91 -0.49 12.29 13.02
CA PRO A 91 0.05 12.21 14.38
C PRO A 91 -0.35 10.98 15.19
N TRP A 92 -1.42 10.27 14.79
CA TRP A 92 -1.98 9.14 15.53
C TRP A 92 -1.80 7.78 14.85
N ILE A 93 -1.47 7.75 13.56
CA ILE A 93 -1.53 6.52 12.76
C ILE A 93 -0.14 6.03 12.33
N ASN A 94 -0.02 4.72 12.14
CA ASN A 94 1.18 3.99 11.77
C ASN A 94 1.22 3.63 10.29
N GLY A 95 0.07 3.58 9.62
CA GLY A 95 0.05 3.23 8.20
C GLY A 95 -1.28 3.52 7.53
N LEU A 96 -1.25 3.46 6.20
CA LEU A 96 -2.42 3.49 5.35
C LEU A 96 -2.72 2.09 4.83
N PHE A 97 -4.00 1.73 4.80
CA PHE A 97 -4.48 0.77 3.83
C PHE A 97 -4.93 1.56 2.59
N MET A 98 -4.35 1.26 1.43
CA MET A 98 -4.55 2.00 0.20
C MET A 98 -5.24 1.10 -0.83
N GLU A 99 -6.56 1.04 -0.76
CA GLU A 99 -7.39 0.39 -1.77
C GLU A 99 -7.43 1.24 -3.07
N CYS A 100 -6.61 0.88 -4.04
CA CYS A 100 -6.41 1.61 -5.28
C CYS A 100 -7.22 1.00 -6.42
N TYR A 101 -8.52 1.33 -6.48
CA TYR A 101 -9.42 0.82 -7.51
C TYR A 101 -9.26 1.52 -8.87
N ASP A 102 -9.08 2.84 -8.91
CA ASP A 102 -8.83 3.58 -10.16
C ASP A 102 -7.33 3.67 -10.46
N THR A 103 -6.86 2.77 -11.31
CA THR A 103 -5.46 2.65 -11.72
C THR A 103 -5.32 2.73 -13.24
N SER A 104 -6.25 3.46 -13.88
CA SER A 104 -6.43 3.56 -15.33
C SER A 104 -5.43 4.49 -16.01
N THR A 105 -4.91 5.49 -15.29
CA THR A 105 -4.05 6.54 -15.87
C THR A 105 -2.68 6.67 -15.19
N PRO A 106 -1.65 7.16 -15.90
CA PRO A 106 -0.35 7.52 -15.30
C PRO A 106 -0.46 8.47 -14.10
N GLY A 107 -1.42 9.41 -14.13
CA GLY A 107 -1.65 10.36 -13.05
C GLY A 107 -2.03 9.68 -11.74
N LYS A 108 -2.89 8.66 -11.81
CA LYS A 108 -3.30 7.86 -10.64
C LYS A 108 -2.14 7.09 -10.02
N TRP A 109 -1.31 6.46 -10.83
CA TRP A 109 -0.09 5.78 -10.34
C TRP A 109 0.87 6.76 -9.66
N ARG A 110 1.05 7.97 -10.20
CA ARG A 110 1.85 9.01 -9.56
C ARG A 110 1.26 9.46 -8.23
N GLN A 111 -0.06 9.62 -8.14
CA GLN A 111 -0.74 9.95 -6.89
C GLN A 111 -0.48 8.87 -5.83
N ILE A 112 -0.68 7.59 -6.16
CA ILE A 112 -0.45 6.45 -5.26
C ILE A 112 1.00 6.43 -4.78
N ALA A 113 1.98 6.51 -5.69
CA ALA A 113 3.40 6.55 -5.34
C ALA A 113 3.74 7.74 -4.41
N SER A 114 3.11 8.88 -4.66
CA SER A 114 3.29 10.13 -3.90
C SER A 114 2.64 10.07 -2.51
N THR A 115 1.49 9.41 -2.38
CA THR A 115 0.82 9.14 -1.09
C THR A 115 1.65 8.15 -0.27
N LEU A 116 2.16 7.10 -0.90
CA LEU A 116 2.98 6.09 -0.24
C LEU A 116 4.29 6.67 0.30
N ARG A 117 5.02 7.48 -0.48
CA ARG A 117 6.23 8.18 0.00
C ARG A 117 5.93 9.15 1.15
N TRP A 118 4.79 9.85 1.07
CA TRP A 118 4.36 10.71 2.16
C TRP A 118 4.12 9.90 3.43
N ALA A 119 3.45 8.75 3.31
CA ALA A 119 3.15 7.90 4.46
C ALA A 119 4.44 7.37 5.14
N GLU A 120 5.45 7.00 4.36
CA GLU A 120 6.76 6.57 4.86
C GLU A 120 7.56 7.63 5.62
N THR A 121 7.14 8.90 5.58
CA THR A 121 7.86 10.01 6.24
C THR A 121 7.01 10.75 7.27
N ALA A 122 5.69 10.79 7.07
CA ALA A 122 4.77 11.54 7.92
C ALA A 122 4.12 10.70 9.02
N LEU A 123 4.03 9.38 8.87
CA LEU A 123 3.33 8.52 9.82
C LEU A 123 4.25 7.99 10.93
N ARG A 124 3.63 7.58 12.04
CA ARG A 124 4.32 7.06 13.23
C ARG A 124 5.03 5.75 12.93
N GLU A 125 6.15 5.54 13.61
CA GLU A 125 6.83 4.24 13.65
C GLU A 125 6.15 3.28 14.65
N PRO A 126 6.23 1.96 14.44
CA PRO A 126 6.67 1.32 13.21
C PRO A 126 5.65 1.53 12.09
N ARG A 127 6.12 1.78 10.86
CA ARG A 127 5.23 2.01 9.70
C ARG A 127 4.74 0.71 9.08
N ALA A 128 3.46 0.67 8.73
CA ALA A 128 2.80 -0.49 8.13
C ALA A 128 1.85 -0.08 6.99
N ASN A 129 2.39 0.48 5.91
CA ASN A 129 1.58 0.86 4.76
C ASN A 129 1.22 -0.38 3.92
N CYS A 130 -0.04 -0.50 3.50
CA CYS A 130 -0.54 -1.58 2.66
C CYS A 130 -1.12 -0.97 1.38
N VAL A 131 -0.72 -1.49 0.22
CA VAL A 131 -1.22 -1.02 -1.07
C VAL A 131 -1.88 -2.16 -1.80
N GLU A 132 -3.17 -1.99 -2.06
CA GLU A 132 -3.96 -2.95 -2.83
C GLU A 132 -4.28 -2.38 -4.20
N PHE A 133 -4.07 -3.18 -5.24
CA PHE A 133 -4.54 -2.89 -6.59
C PHE A 133 -5.46 -4.01 -7.05
N TRP A 134 -6.55 -3.63 -7.70
CA TRP A 134 -7.41 -4.60 -8.36
C TRP A 134 -6.85 -4.94 -9.74
N ARG A 135 -6.90 -6.22 -10.08
CA ARG A 135 -6.61 -6.69 -11.43
C ARG A 135 -7.67 -6.22 -12.41
N ARG A 136 -7.35 -6.31 -13.69
CA ARG A 136 -8.35 -6.23 -14.75
C ARG A 136 -9.04 -7.59 -14.98
N PRO A 137 -10.24 -7.61 -15.57
CA PRO A 137 -10.98 -8.86 -15.83
C PRO A 137 -10.20 -9.86 -16.68
N ASP A 138 -9.33 -9.40 -17.59
CA ASP A 138 -8.48 -10.24 -18.44
C ASP A 138 -7.31 -10.87 -17.66
N ARG A 139 -7.21 -12.20 -17.72
CA ARG A 139 -6.11 -12.97 -17.14
C ARG A 139 -5.19 -13.51 -18.22
N PRO A 140 -3.85 -13.53 -18.01
CA PRO A 140 -3.14 -13.05 -16.81
C PRO A 140 -2.57 -11.61 -16.94
N ASP A 141 -2.86 -10.72 -15.98
CA ASP A 141 -2.29 -9.36 -15.89
C ASP A 141 -0.99 -9.33 -15.05
N LEU A 142 0.03 -10.05 -15.51
CA LEU A 142 1.29 -10.22 -14.75
C LEU A 142 2.12 -8.94 -14.70
N ALA A 143 2.11 -8.13 -15.76
CA ALA A 143 2.87 -6.89 -15.79
C ALA A 143 2.38 -5.92 -14.71
N ARG A 144 1.06 -5.76 -14.56
CA ARG A 144 0.50 -4.94 -13.48
C ARG A 144 0.83 -5.51 -12.11
N MET A 145 0.68 -6.82 -11.90
CA MET A 145 1.05 -7.46 -10.63
C MET A 145 2.49 -7.12 -10.23
N ARG A 146 3.45 -7.25 -11.15
CA ARG A 146 4.85 -6.91 -10.89
C ARG A 146 5.06 -5.41 -10.70
N ALA A 147 4.38 -4.58 -11.48
CA ALA A 147 4.43 -3.12 -11.33
C ALA A 147 3.97 -2.67 -9.94
N VAL A 148 2.87 -3.23 -9.42
CA VAL A 148 2.36 -2.92 -8.07
C VAL A 148 3.32 -3.41 -6.99
N THR A 149 3.78 -4.66 -7.12
CA THR A 149 4.74 -5.25 -6.18
C THR A 149 6.01 -4.39 -6.08
N THR A 150 6.57 -4.00 -7.22
CA THR A 150 7.80 -3.20 -7.26
C THR A 150 7.58 -1.73 -6.96
N LEU A 151 6.41 -1.15 -7.25
CA LEU A 151 6.01 0.17 -6.76
C LEU A 151 6.13 0.20 -5.24
N VAL A 152 5.49 -0.75 -4.54
CA VAL A 152 5.56 -0.83 -3.08
C VAL A 152 6.99 -1.01 -2.60
N LEU A 153 7.70 -2.02 -3.11
CA LEU A 153 9.08 -2.30 -2.69
C LEU A 153 10.01 -1.11 -2.89
N THR A 154 9.82 -0.32 -3.95
CA THR A 154 10.67 0.84 -4.25
C THR A 154 10.27 2.12 -3.50
N HIS A 155 9.04 2.21 -3.00
CA HIS A 155 8.52 3.43 -2.37
C HIS A 155 8.22 3.28 -0.88
N SER A 156 8.26 2.06 -0.33
CA SER A 156 7.85 1.75 1.04
C SER A 156 8.49 0.47 1.56
N ASN A 157 8.47 0.30 2.89
CA ASN A 157 8.75 -0.99 3.56
C ASN A 157 7.49 -1.82 3.84
N GLY A 158 6.35 -1.35 3.32
CA GLY A 158 5.04 -1.92 3.54
C GLY A 158 4.73 -3.12 2.65
N TYR A 159 3.44 -3.35 2.50
CA TYR A 159 2.86 -4.57 1.95
C TYR A 159 2.11 -4.27 0.65
N CYS A 160 2.11 -5.23 -0.27
CA CYS A 160 1.32 -5.15 -1.49
C CYS A 160 0.28 -6.27 -1.54
N LEU A 161 -0.88 -5.96 -2.10
CA LEU A 161 -1.90 -6.94 -2.48
C LEU A 161 -2.32 -6.68 -3.92
N PHE A 162 -2.43 -7.73 -4.72
CA PHE A 162 -2.97 -7.66 -6.08
C PHE A 162 -4.18 -8.59 -6.19
N SER A 163 -5.34 -7.99 -6.00
CA SER A 163 -6.62 -8.68 -5.78
C SER A 163 -7.49 -8.72 -7.01
N ASP A 164 -8.50 -9.57 -6.96
CA ASP A 164 -9.64 -9.57 -7.85
C ASP A 164 -10.50 -8.31 -7.60
N PRO A 165 -11.26 -7.81 -8.60
CA PRO A 165 -12.15 -6.68 -8.37
C PRO A 165 -13.30 -7.06 -7.42
N ASN A 166 -13.87 -6.06 -6.76
CA ASN A 166 -14.93 -6.23 -5.76
C ASN A 166 -16.33 -6.50 -6.37
N ASP A 167 -16.42 -6.75 -7.67
CA ASP A 167 -17.66 -7.15 -8.36
C ASP A 167 -17.93 -8.66 -8.27
N LEU A 168 -17.06 -9.41 -7.59
CA LEU A 168 -17.20 -10.85 -7.40
C LEU A 168 -18.08 -11.18 -6.17
N PRO A 169 -18.84 -12.30 -6.20
CA PRO A 169 -19.56 -12.77 -5.03
C PRO A 169 -18.60 -13.05 -3.86
N THR A 170 -18.99 -12.63 -2.67
CA THR A 170 -18.21 -12.71 -1.41
C THR A 170 -17.44 -14.04 -1.23
N PRO A 171 -16.25 -14.03 -0.58
CA PRO A 171 -15.61 -12.89 0.09
C PRO A 171 -14.95 -11.89 -0.88
N ASP A 172 -14.76 -10.67 -0.37
CA ASP A 172 -14.00 -9.56 -0.98
C ASP A 172 -12.47 -9.83 -0.93
N HIS A 173 -11.68 -9.05 -1.67
CA HIS A 173 -10.21 -9.08 -1.70
C HIS A 173 -9.59 -10.44 -2.05
N ARG A 174 -10.30 -11.28 -2.82
CA ARG A 174 -9.77 -12.54 -3.33
C ARG A 174 -8.51 -12.27 -4.16
N HIS A 175 -7.54 -13.17 -4.10
CA HIS A 175 -6.30 -13.00 -4.84
C HIS A 175 -5.63 -14.35 -5.11
N LEU A 176 -4.78 -14.37 -6.14
CA LEU A 176 -3.86 -15.48 -6.38
C LEU A 176 -2.57 -15.25 -5.61
N TRP A 177 -1.91 -16.34 -5.24
CA TRP A 177 -0.51 -16.30 -4.87
C TRP A 177 0.36 -16.38 -6.12
N TYR A 178 1.28 -15.42 -6.31
CA TYR A 178 2.16 -15.38 -7.47
C TYR A 178 3.55 -15.89 -7.08
N PRO A 179 4.17 -16.82 -7.84
CA PRO A 179 5.56 -17.25 -7.60
C PRO A 179 6.57 -16.10 -7.57
N PHE A 180 6.24 -14.96 -8.17
CA PHE A 180 7.00 -13.72 -8.09
C PHE A 180 7.22 -13.23 -6.64
N TRP A 181 6.24 -13.44 -5.75
CA TRP A 181 6.29 -13.05 -4.33
C TRP A 181 7.09 -14.00 -3.45
N GLU A 182 7.43 -15.20 -3.95
CA GLU A 182 8.26 -16.14 -3.20
C GLU A 182 9.74 -15.73 -3.19
N LYS A 183 10.14 -14.82 -4.07
CA LYS A 183 11.53 -14.37 -4.18
C LYS A 183 11.90 -13.44 -3.04
N ARG A 184 13.01 -13.76 -2.39
CA ARG A 184 13.50 -13.07 -1.20
C ARG A 184 14.71 -12.22 -1.56
N LEU A 185 14.50 -10.92 -1.72
CA LEU A 185 15.60 -9.97 -1.89
C LEU A 185 16.29 -9.59 -0.57
N GLY A 186 15.74 -9.99 0.59
CA GLY A 186 16.25 -9.64 1.91
C GLY A 186 15.84 -8.23 2.34
N ARG A 187 16.58 -7.63 3.29
CA ARG A 187 16.28 -6.28 3.79
C ARG A 187 16.66 -5.19 2.77
N PRO A 188 15.94 -4.07 2.74
CA PRO A 188 16.33 -2.93 1.92
C PRO A 188 17.64 -2.31 2.44
N ARG A 189 18.53 -1.92 1.53
CA ARG A 189 19.81 -1.27 1.85
C ARG A 189 19.74 0.27 1.90
N GLY A 190 18.54 0.82 1.73
CA GLY A 190 18.30 2.26 1.68
C GLY A 190 16.95 2.57 1.04
N PRO A 191 16.61 3.86 0.86
CA PRO A 191 15.41 4.28 0.16
C PRO A 191 15.49 3.96 -1.34
N GLY A 192 14.34 3.86 -2.00
CA GLY A 192 14.31 3.79 -3.46
C GLY A 192 14.69 5.11 -4.11
N GLN A 193 15.34 5.03 -5.27
CA GLN A 193 15.89 6.16 -6.01
C GLN A 193 15.25 6.23 -7.39
N THR A 194 14.83 7.44 -7.78
CA THR A 194 14.39 7.70 -9.15
C THR A 194 15.60 7.90 -10.06
N ARG A 195 15.59 7.23 -11.20
CA ARG A 195 16.62 7.31 -12.23
C ARG A 195 16.29 8.46 -13.20
N ALA A 196 17.29 8.89 -13.97
CA ALA A 196 17.12 9.93 -14.99
C ALA A 196 16.12 9.53 -16.10
N ASP A 197 15.94 8.23 -16.34
CA ASP A 197 14.97 7.66 -17.29
C ASP A 197 13.56 7.48 -16.69
N GLY A 198 13.30 7.99 -15.49
CA GLY A 198 12.00 7.96 -14.82
C GLY A 198 11.67 6.65 -14.11
N ALA A 199 12.44 5.58 -14.31
CA ALA A 199 12.27 4.36 -13.53
C ALA A 199 12.72 4.55 -12.07
N VAL A 200 12.15 3.77 -11.16
CA VAL A 200 12.53 3.78 -9.75
C VAL A 200 13.12 2.43 -9.39
N TRP A 201 14.25 2.44 -8.70
CA TRP A 201 14.86 1.22 -8.21
C TRP A 201 15.14 1.28 -6.72
N ARG A 202 15.24 0.12 -6.08
CA ARG A 202 15.67 0.02 -4.69
C ARG A 202 16.54 -1.20 -4.50
N ARG A 203 17.65 -1.00 -3.81
CA ARG A 203 18.61 -2.05 -3.50
C ARG A 203 18.21 -2.78 -2.23
N PHE A 204 18.37 -4.08 -2.26
CA PHE A 204 18.17 -5.01 -1.15
C PHE A 204 19.42 -5.86 -0.97
N GLU A 205 19.48 -6.66 0.10
CA GLU A 205 20.61 -7.53 0.41
C GLU A 205 20.99 -8.48 -0.73
N GLY A 206 20.01 -9.11 -1.35
CA GLY A 206 20.15 -10.12 -2.41
C GLY A 206 19.91 -9.62 -3.83
N GLY A 207 19.53 -8.35 -4.02
CA GLY A 207 19.19 -7.87 -5.35
C GLY A 207 18.60 -6.47 -5.43
N VAL A 208 17.81 -6.23 -6.48
CA VAL A 208 17.20 -4.93 -6.78
C VAL A 208 15.75 -5.13 -7.17
N ALA A 209 14.83 -4.36 -6.60
CA ALA A 209 13.50 -4.18 -7.18
C ALA A 209 13.54 -2.97 -8.11
N ALA A 210 12.95 -3.08 -9.30
CA ALA A 210 12.80 -1.97 -10.23
C ALA A 210 11.36 -1.85 -10.71
N PHE A 211 10.88 -0.62 -10.76
CA PHE A 211 9.53 -0.24 -11.18
C PHE A 211 9.65 0.77 -12.32
N ASN A 212 8.97 0.51 -13.44
CA ASN A 212 8.87 1.47 -14.53
C ASN A 212 7.44 2.05 -14.57
N PRO A 213 7.24 3.34 -14.23
CA PRO A 213 5.91 3.92 -14.12
C PRO A 213 5.06 3.77 -15.40
N LEU A 214 3.75 3.60 -15.20
CA LEU A 214 2.79 3.68 -16.30
C LEU A 214 2.89 5.04 -17.00
N GLY A 215 2.91 5.04 -18.32
CA GLY A 215 3.07 6.26 -19.14
C GLY A 215 4.51 6.76 -19.27
N ASN A 216 5.49 6.04 -18.73
CA ASN A 216 6.90 6.26 -19.06
C ASN A 216 7.26 5.62 -20.42
N GLY A 217 8.50 5.83 -20.88
CA GLY A 217 9.09 5.04 -21.97
C GLY A 217 9.62 3.67 -21.49
N PRO A 218 9.93 2.74 -22.42
CA PRO A 218 10.71 1.56 -22.07
C PRO A 218 12.08 1.97 -21.54
N VAL A 219 12.55 1.30 -20.49
CA VAL A 219 13.86 1.60 -19.88
C VAL A 219 14.79 0.40 -19.98
N THR A 220 16.09 0.66 -19.95
CA THR A 220 17.12 -0.38 -19.86
C THR A 220 17.86 -0.25 -18.54
N LEU A 221 17.84 -1.33 -17.76
CA LEU A 221 18.61 -1.49 -16.53
C LEU A 221 19.97 -2.13 -16.88
N LEU A 222 21.04 -1.43 -16.53
CA LEU A 222 22.42 -1.89 -16.65
C LEU A 222 23.00 -2.14 -15.25
N PHE A 223 23.45 -3.38 -15.02
CA PHE A 223 24.07 -3.80 -13.78
C PHE A 223 25.56 -4.07 -13.98
N GLY A 224 26.38 -3.78 -12.96
CA GLY A 224 27.81 -4.04 -12.99
C GLY A 224 28.18 -5.53 -13.02
N PHE A 225 27.22 -6.40 -12.71
CA PHE A 225 27.37 -7.85 -12.69
C PHE A 225 26.08 -8.52 -13.18
N PRO A 226 26.14 -9.80 -13.58
CA PRO A 226 24.96 -10.52 -14.06
C PRO A 226 23.88 -10.61 -12.98
N MET A 227 22.65 -10.30 -13.39
CA MET A 227 21.45 -10.42 -12.58
C MET A 227 20.48 -11.36 -13.28
N ARG A 228 19.71 -12.12 -12.49
CA ARG A 228 18.58 -12.89 -12.99
C ARG A 228 17.29 -12.07 -12.82
N SER A 229 16.57 -11.84 -13.92
CA SER A 229 15.20 -11.33 -13.90
C SER A 229 14.28 -12.40 -13.31
N VAL A 230 13.50 -12.05 -12.29
CA VAL A 230 12.50 -12.98 -11.72
C VAL A 230 11.33 -13.16 -12.67
N ALA A 231 10.94 -12.10 -13.40
CA ALA A 231 9.84 -12.15 -14.36
C ALA A 231 10.11 -13.08 -15.55
N THR A 232 11.34 -13.10 -16.06
CA THR A 232 11.69 -13.79 -17.33
C THR A 232 12.67 -14.95 -17.14
N GLY A 233 13.31 -15.07 -15.98
CA GLY A 233 14.38 -16.03 -15.74
C GLY A 233 15.71 -15.70 -16.44
N ARG A 234 15.72 -14.68 -17.32
CA ARG A 234 16.90 -14.28 -18.10
C ARG A 234 18.01 -13.81 -17.18
N ILE A 235 19.23 -14.27 -17.48
CA ILE A 235 20.44 -13.83 -16.80
C ILE A 235 21.19 -12.87 -17.72
N GLY A 236 21.66 -11.76 -17.17
CA GLY A 236 22.45 -10.81 -17.94
C GLY A 236 22.76 -9.54 -17.15
N ARG A 237 23.59 -8.68 -17.74
CA ARG A 237 23.87 -7.35 -17.19
C ARG A 237 22.90 -6.29 -17.68
N ARG A 238 22.21 -6.56 -18.79
CA ARG A 238 21.27 -5.67 -19.46
C ARG A 238 19.88 -6.30 -19.43
N HIS A 239 18.91 -5.56 -18.90
CA HIS A 239 17.50 -5.96 -18.86
C HIS A 239 16.63 -4.79 -19.32
N ASP A 240 15.69 -5.06 -20.21
CA ASP A 240 14.74 -4.06 -20.69
C ASP A 240 13.44 -4.20 -19.88
N LEU A 241 12.88 -3.09 -19.41
CA LEU A 241 11.68 -3.04 -18.58
C LEU A 241 10.62 -2.15 -19.24
N PRO A 242 9.51 -2.72 -19.74
CA PRO A 242 8.41 -1.96 -20.34
C PRO A 242 7.76 -0.99 -19.35
N PRO A 243 7.10 0.08 -19.81
CA PRO A 243 6.33 0.95 -18.93
C PRO A 243 5.10 0.26 -18.36
N GLY A 244 4.77 0.57 -17.11
CA GLY A 244 3.67 -0.11 -16.40
C GLY A 244 4.00 -1.54 -15.99
N ASP A 245 5.29 -1.89 -15.91
CA ASP A 245 5.78 -3.18 -15.44
C ASP A 245 6.81 -2.96 -14.30
N GLY A 246 7.18 -4.06 -13.67
CA GLY A 246 8.23 -4.13 -12.68
C GLY A 246 8.97 -5.45 -12.74
N ASP A 247 10.13 -5.52 -12.10
CA ASP A 247 10.81 -6.79 -11.89
C ASP A 247 11.66 -6.79 -10.61
N LEU A 248 11.95 -8.00 -10.13
CA LEU A 248 12.96 -8.26 -9.13
C LEU A 248 14.18 -8.83 -9.86
N PHE A 249 15.35 -8.30 -9.53
CA PHE A 249 16.61 -8.74 -10.08
C PHE A 249 17.43 -9.37 -8.95
N GLU A 250 17.65 -10.67 -9.03
CA GLU A 250 18.46 -11.41 -8.07
C GLU A 250 19.91 -11.44 -8.55
N ARG A 251 20.87 -11.29 -7.63
CA ARG A 251 22.28 -11.41 -7.98
C ARG A 251 22.56 -12.83 -8.45
N TYR A 252 23.03 -12.98 -9.70
CA TYR A 252 23.46 -14.27 -10.20
C TYR A 252 24.89 -14.55 -9.72
N GLN A 253 25.10 -15.70 -9.08
CA GLN A 253 26.39 -16.10 -8.54
C GLN A 253 27.14 -17.12 -9.43
N GLY A 254 26.56 -17.53 -10.57
CA GLY A 254 27.22 -18.41 -11.53
C GLY A 254 28.01 -17.67 -12.60
N THR A 255 28.66 -18.43 -13.49
CA THR A 255 29.31 -17.93 -14.71
C THR A 255 28.29 -17.73 -15.82
N LEU A 256 28.38 -16.61 -16.55
CA LEU A 256 27.68 -16.47 -17.82
C LEU A 256 28.40 -17.38 -18.83
N GLU A 257 27.66 -18.33 -19.41
CA GLU A 257 28.10 -19.08 -20.59
C GLU A 257 28.12 -18.19 -21.84
#